data_AF-A0A7G8W1N8-F1
#
_entry.id   AF-A0A7G8W1N8-F1
#
_cell.length_a   1.000
_cell.length_b   1.000
_cell.length_c   1.000
_cell.angle_alpha   90.00
_cell.angle_beta   90.00
_cell.angle_gamma   90.00
#
_symmetry.space_group_name_H-M   'P 1'
#
loop_
_entity.id
_entity.type
_entity.pdbx_description
1 polymer ?
#
loop_
_entity_poly.entity_id
_entity_poly.type
_entity_poly.pdbx_seq_one_letter_code
_entity_poly.pdbx_strand_id
1 'polypeptide(L)'
;MDCLFAPLSEATTKPMQYRCADNASREEASVLIQAAALALQDAMAAVREQSGPGEFAAAGTEITRSEMDAIQLCMTSVGGLLEITNALVRPTTVAPTPLERALSWKQLAEDAKGAGRAAYRAVLILTDPLANAPDTQRRSDARFAH
;
A
#
# COMPACT_ATOMS: atom_id res chain seq x y z
N MET A 1 -23.92 -25.76 14.25
CA MET A 1 -23.41 -24.81 15.27
C MET A 1 -23.93 -23.45 14.89
N ASP A 2 -24.89 -23.02 15.67
CA ASP A 2 -26.01 -22.17 15.30
C ASP A 2 -25.67 -20.68 15.33
N CYS A 3 -26.00 -19.97 14.25
CA CYS A 3 -26.02 -18.52 14.21
C CYS A 3 -27.29 -18.00 14.91
N LEU A 4 -27.26 -17.94 16.24
CA LEU A 4 -28.30 -17.31 17.04
C LEU A 4 -27.97 -15.83 17.26
N PHE A 5 -28.49 -14.95 16.39
CA PHE A 5 -28.84 -13.58 16.75
C PHE A 5 -30.04 -13.14 15.91
N ALA A 6 -31.15 -12.89 16.59
CA ALA A 6 -32.38 -12.30 16.06
C ALA A 6 -32.65 -11.00 16.86
N PRO A 7 -33.50 -10.07 16.38
CA PRO A 7 -33.07 -8.70 16.06
C PRO A 7 -33.77 -7.64 16.93
N LEU A 8 -33.27 -6.39 16.89
CA LEU A 8 -34.10 -5.23 17.21
C LEU A 8 -33.91 -4.11 16.18
N SER A 9 -35.04 -3.79 15.56
CA SER A 9 -35.46 -2.54 14.93
C SER A 9 -35.14 -2.31 13.45
N GLU A 10 -36.25 -2.20 12.70
CA GLU A 10 -36.42 -1.98 11.28
C GLU A 10 -35.89 -0.61 10.79
N ALA A 11 -35.07 -0.64 9.74
CA ALA A 11 -35.15 0.35 8.66
C ALA A 11 -34.68 -0.29 7.35
N THR A 12 -35.64 -0.45 6.45
CA THR A 12 -35.56 -1.05 5.12
C THR A 12 -34.39 -0.54 4.27
N THR A 13 -33.51 -1.43 3.79
CA THR A 13 -33.28 -1.68 2.34
C THR A 13 -32.21 -2.75 2.11
N LYS A 14 -32.67 -3.91 1.61
CA LYS A 14 -31.93 -5.09 1.11
C LYS A 14 -31.00 -5.79 2.12
N PRO A 15 -31.19 -7.10 2.39
CA PRO A 15 -30.15 -7.89 3.01
C PRO A 15 -28.99 -7.94 2.00
N MET A 16 -27.98 -7.09 2.20
CA MET A 16 -26.67 -7.28 1.61
C MET A 16 -26.18 -8.60 2.19
N GLN A 17 -26.40 -9.69 1.47
CA GLN A 17 -25.80 -10.97 1.79
C GLN A 17 -24.30 -10.73 1.77
N TYR A 18 -23.71 -10.52 2.94
CA TYR A 18 -22.31 -10.80 3.16
C TYR A 18 -22.20 -12.31 2.97
N ARG A 19 -22.09 -12.75 1.71
CA ARG A 19 -21.67 -14.11 1.41
C ARG A 19 -20.36 -14.25 2.17
N CYS A 20 -20.33 -15.08 3.21
CA CYS A 20 -19.08 -15.65 3.66
C CYS A 20 -18.43 -16.16 2.37
N ALA A 21 -17.36 -15.51 1.93
CA ALA A 21 -16.57 -16.01 0.83
C ALA A 21 -16.24 -17.46 1.20
N ASP A 22 -16.59 -18.39 0.31
CA ASP A 22 -16.26 -19.80 0.49
C ASP A 22 -14.77 -19.88 0.83
N ASN A 23 -14.39 -20.75 1.77
CA ASN A 23 -13.01 -20.89 2.19
C ASN A 23 -12.10 -21.18 0.97
N ALA A 24 -12.63 -21.88 -0.04
CA ALA A 24 -11.97 -22.08 -1.33
C ALA A 24 -11.68 -20.76 -2.07
N SER A 25 -12.64 -19.84 -2.13
CA SER A 25 -12.49 -18.53 -2.77
C SER A 25 -11.52 -17.62 -2.01
N ARG A 26 -11.47 -17.74 -0.67
CA ARG A 26 -10.48 -17.01 0.15
C ARG A 26 -9.07 -17.55 -0.05
N GLU A 27 -8.91 -18.86 -0.16
CA GLU A 27 -7.61 -19.48 -0.42
C GLU A 27 -7.07 -19.06 -1.81
N GLU A 28 -7.91 -19.11 -2.85
CA GLU A 28 -7.56 -18.63 -4.19
C GLU A 28 -7.16 -17.15 -4.17
N ALA A 29 -7.92 -16.30 -3.48
CA ALA A 29 -7.59 -14.89 -3.34
C ALA A 29 -6.25 -14.69 -2.59
N SER A 30 -5.99 -15.46 -1.54
CA SER A 30 -4.71 -15.44 -0.81
C SER A 30 -3.53 -15.78 -1.73
N VAL A 31 -3.67 -16.81 -2.57
CA VAL A 31 -2.64 -17.21 -3.55
C VAL A 31 -2.37 -16.09 -4.55
N LEU A 32 -3.43 -15.46 -5.08
CA LEU A 32 -3.28 -14.35 -6.03
C LEU A 32 -2.61 -13.12 -5.40
N ILE A 33 -2.98 -12.79 -4.15
CA ILE A 33 -2.34 -11.69 -3.41
C ILE A 33 -0.86 -11.99 -3.15
N GLN A 34 -0.53 -13.23 -2.79
CA GLN A 34 0.85 -13.67 -2.59
C GLN A 34 1.67 -13.56 -3.88
N ALA A 35 1.10 -13.98 -5.01
CA ALA A 35 1.73 -13.86 -6.33
C ALA A 35 1.95 -12.39 -6.72
N ALA A 36 0.98 -11.52 -6.47
CA ALA A 36 1.11 -10.09 -6.70
C ALA A 36 2.23 -9.46 -5.82
N ALA A 37 2.34 -9.89 -4.57
CA ALA A 37 3.40 -9.42 -3.67
C ALA A 37 4.81 -9.85 -4.16
N LEU A 38 4.95 -11.07 -4.67
CA LEU A 38 6.21 -11.53 -5.28
C LEU A 38 6.55 -10.73 -6.55
N ALA A 39 5.58 -10.56 -7.46
CA ALA A 39 5.79 -9.76 -8.66
C ALA A 39 6.18 -8.31 -8.35
N LEU A 40 5.63 -7.74 -7.27
CA LEU A 40 6.03 -6.41 -6.80
C LEU A 40 7.47 -6.39 -6.25
N GLN A 41 7.90 -7.44 -5.54
CA GLN A 41 9.29 -7.57 -5.08
C GLN A 41 10.27 -7.66 -6.25
N ASP A 42 9.93 -8.44 -7.27
CA ASP A 42 10.74 -8.54 -8.50
C ASP A 42 10.81 -7.19 -9.22
N ALA A 43 9.68 -6.47 -9.32
CA ALA A 43 9.65 -5.13 -9.90
C ALA A 43 10.52 -4.14 -9.09
N MET A 44 10.46 -4.17 -7.75
CA MET A 44 11.32 -3.34 -6.90
C MET A 44 12.80 -3.67 -7.07
N ALA A 45 13.15 -4.95 -7.25
CA ALA A 45 14.52 -5.37 -7.53
C ALA A 45 15.01 -4.84 -8.88
N ALA A 46 14.20 -4.99 -9.94
CA ALA A 46 14.53 -4.47 -11.27
C ALA A 46 14.72 -2.94 -11.27
N VAL A 47 13.91 -2.21 -10.50
CA VAL A 47 14.04 -0.75 -10.36
C VAL A 47 15.33 -0.35 -9.62
N ARG A 48 15.75 -1.15 -8.62
CA ARG A 48 17.03 -0.92 -7.93
C ARG A 48 18.23 -1.13 -8.85
N GLU A 49 18.18 -2.12 -9.73
CA GLU A 49 19.25 -2.36 -10.71
C GLU A 49 19.40 -1.22 -11.73
N GLN A 50 18.29 -0.56 -12.09
CA GLN A 50 18.29 0.61 -12.98
C GLN A 50 18.84 1.89 -12.33
N SER A 51 19.04 1.89 -11.01
CA SER A 51 19.56 3.05 -10.26
C SER A 51 21.10 3.13 -10.25
N GLY A 52 21.79 2.31 -11.06
CA GLY A 52 23.25 2.30 -11.18
C GLY A 52 23.82 3.57 -11.85
N PRO A 53 25.07 3.96 -11.52
CA PRO A 53 25.69 5.16 -12.08
C PRO A 53 26.22 4.88 -13.49
N GLY A 54 25.38 5.06 -14.50
CA GLY A 54 25.85 5.11 -15.89
C GLY A 54 24.78 4.75 -16.92
N GLU A 55 24.65 5.61 -17.92
CA GLU A 55 24.14 5.27 -19.26
C GLU A 55 22.63 5.44 -19.54
N PHE A 56 22.03 6.56 -19.10
CA PHE A 56 20.82 7.10 -19.73
C PHE A 56 21.15 8.31 -20.61
N ALA A 57 22.07 8.10 -21.56
CA ALA A 57 22.36 9.07 -22.62
C ALA A 57 21.88 8.52 -23.97
N ALA A 58 20.60 8.16 -24.10
CA ALA A 58 19.91 8.08 -25.40
C ALA A 58 18.39 7.89 -25.23
N ALA A 59 17.63 8.84 -25.78
CA ALA A 59 16.23 8.77 -26.19
C ALA A 59 15.13 8.62 -25.11
N GLY A 60 14.62 9.78 -24.65
CA GLY A 60 13.17 10.05 -24.69
C GLY A 60 12.40 10.06 -23.36
N THR A 61 12.87 9.41 -22.31
CA THR A 61 12.24 9.44 -20.98
C THR A 61 13.30 9.22 -19.90
N GLU A 62 14.05 10.27 -19.57
CA GLU A 62 15.01 10.23 -18.47
C GLU A 62 14.22 10.31 -17.16
N ILE A 63 14.08 9.18 -16.46
CA ILE A 63 13.45 9.13 -15.14
C ILE A 63 14.36 9.91 -14.19
N THR A 64 13.86 11.02 -13.68
CA THR A 64 14.58 11.84 -12.70
C THR A 64 14.71 11.10 -11.37
N ARG A 65 15.71 11.49 -10.56
CA ARG A 65 15.87 10.95 -9.19
C ARG A 65 14.58 11.11 -8.35
N SER A 66 13.87 12.23 -8.50
CA SER A 66 12.61 12.48 -7.81
C SER A 66 11.51 11.52 -8.28
N GLU A 67 11.40 11.26 -9.58
CA GLU A 67 10.45 10.26 -10.11
C GLU A 67 10.77 8.86 -9.60
N MET A 68 12.06 8.50 -9.53
CA MET A 68 12.50 7.23 -8.96
C MET A 68 12.10 7.09 -7.48
N ASP A 69 12.28 8.13 -6.67
CA ASP A 69 11.85 8.14 -5.26
C ASP A 69 10.33 8.02 -5.15
N ALA A 70 9.57 8.68 -6.03
CA ALA A 70 8.11 8.56 -6.07
C ALA A 70 7.66 7.14 -6.45
N ILE A 71 8.31 6.52 -7.43
CA ILE A 71 8.07 5.13 -7.83
C ILE A 71 8.30 4.17 -6.66
N GLN A 72 9.41 4.32 -5.92
CA GLN A 72 9.71 3.50 -4.75
C GLN A 72 8.66 3.66 -3.63
N LEU A 73 8.21 4.88 -3.37
CA LEU A 73 7.16 5.16 -2.38
C LEU A 73 5.80 4.57 -2.79
N CYS A 74 5.45 4.65 -4.06
CA CYS A 74 4.26 4.01 -4.61
C CYS A 74 4.33 2.49 -4.44
N MET A 75 5.45 1.85 -4.82
CA MET A 75 5.63 0.40 -4.64
C MET A 75 5.56 0.00 -3.17
N THR A 76 6.14 0.80 -2.26
CA THR A 76 6.04 0.57 -0.81
C THR A 76 4.59 0.61 -0.33
N SER A 77 3.80 1.60 -0.80
CA SER A 77 2.37 1.68 -0.47
C SER A 77 1.60 0.46 -0.97
N VAL A 78 1.84 0.03 -2.22
CA VAL A 78 1.16 -1.13 -2.79
C VAL A 78 1.51 -2.40 -2.01
N GLY A 79 2.79 -2.57 -1.63
CA GLY A 79 3.23 -3.71 -0.82
C GLY A 79 2.49 -3.79 0.52
N GLY A 80 2.41 -2.67 1.25
CA GLY A 80 1.67 -2.61 2.51
C GLY A 80 0.18 -2.93 2.34
N LEU A 81 -0.46 -2.45 1.27
CA LEU A 81 -1.87 -2.75 0.99
C LEU A 81 -2.08 -4.23 0.64
N LEU A 82 -1.17 -4.85 -0.11
CA LEU A 82 -1.24 -6.29 -0.41
C LEU A 82 -1.09 -7.14 0.85
N GLU A 83 -0.18 -6.78 1.76
CA GLU A 83 0.00 -7.47 3.04
C GLU A 83 -1.26 -7.39 3.92
N ILE A 84 -1.85 -6.19 4.03
CA ILE A 84 -3.10 -5.98 4.77
C ILE A 84 -4.23 -6.81 4.15
N THR A 85 -4.34 -6.78 2.81
CA THR A 85 -5.37 -7.54 2.09
C THR A 85 -5.19 -9.05 2.31
N ASN A 86 -3.95 -9.55 2.28
CA ASN A 86 -3.64 -10.94 2.59
C ASN A 86 -4.04 -11.29 4.03
N ALA A 87 -3.69 -10.46 5.01
CA ALA A 87 -4.04 -10.68 6.41
C ALA A 87 -5.56 -10.73 6.66
N LEU A 88 -6.35 -9.96 5.90
CA LEU A 88 -7.81 -9.99 5.97
C LEU A 88 -8.42 -11.22 5.31
N VAL A 89 -7.83 -11.70 4.21
CA VAL A 89 -8.35 -12.82 3.41
C VAL A 89 -7.91 -14.16 3.98
N ARG A 90 -6.70 -14.26 4.54
CA ARG A 90 -6.10 -15.51 5.01
C ARG A 90 -7.01 -16.24 6.00
N PRO A 91 -7.37 -17.50 5.72
CA PRO A 91 -8.15 -18.29 6.65
C PRO A 91 -7.36 -18.52 7.94
N THR A 92 -7.97 -18.24 9.08
CA THR A 92 -7.39 -18.55 10.39
C THR A 92 -7.91 -19.89 10.85
N THR A 93 -7.02 -20.85 11.10
CA THR A 93 -7.36 -22.20 11.56
C THR A 93 -7.97 -22.21 12.97
N VAL A 94 -7.66 -21.19 13.76
CA VAL A 94 -8.20 -20.96 15.10
C VAL A 94 -8.94 -19.63 15.12
N ALA A 95 -10.20 -19.64 15.58
CA ALA A 95 -10.96 -18.41 15.72
C ALA A 95 -10.31 -17.53 16.80
N PRO A 96 -9.84 -16.30 16.47
CA PRO A 96 -9.22 -15.43 17.45
C PRO A 96 -10.25 -15.00 18.50
N THR A 97 -9.79 -14.81 19.73
CA THR A 97 -10.58 -14.20 20.79
C THR A 97 -11.03 -12.79 20.36
N PRO A 98 -12.13 -12.25 20.92
CA PRO A 98 -12.57 -10.89 20.61
C PRO A 98 -11.48 -9.83 20.83
N LEU A 99 -10.64 -10.02 21.86
CA LEU A 99 -9.53 -9.12 22.16
C LEU A 99 -8.43 -9.21 21.11
N GLU A 100 -8.01 -10.41 20.72
CA GLU A 100 -7.00 -10.61 19.67
C GLU A 100 -7.47 -10.04 18.33
N ARG A 101 -8.76 -10.19 18.00
CA ARG A 101 -9.35 -9.59 16.80
C ARG A 101 -9.31 -8.08 16.85
N ALA A 102 -9.64 -7.47 17.99
CA ALA A 102 -9.58 -6.01 18.15
C ALA A 102 -8.14 -5.49 18.01
N LEU A 103 -7.16 -6.20 18.58
CA LEU A 103 -5.75 -5.85 18.44
C LEU A 103 -5.26 -6.01 17.00
N SER A 104 -5.64 -7.09 16.30
CA SER A 104 -5.23 -7.29 14.91
C SER A 104 -5.80 -6.21 14.00
N TRP A 105 -7.07 -5.84 14.17
CA TRP A 105 -7.68 -4.76 13.38
C TRP A 105 -7.05 -3.40 13.66
N LYS A 106 -6.69 -3.12 14.91
CA LYS A 106 -5.95 -1.91 15.26
C LYS A 106 -4.59 -1.88 14.55
N GLN A 107 -3.87 -3.00 14.53
CA GLN A 107 -2.59 -3.10 13.83
C GLN A 107 -2.76 -2.88 12.33
N LEU A 108 -3.71 -3.57 11.68
CA LEU A 108 -3.99 -3.38 10.25
C LEU A 108 -4.36 -1.93 9.90
N ALA A 109 -5.05 -1.23 10.80
CA ALA A 109 -5.35 0.19 10.61
C ALA A 109 -4.09 1.08 10.68
N GLU A 110 -3.14 0.78 11.57
CA GLU A 110 -1.85 1.49 11.62
C GLU A 110 -0.99 1.18 10.39
N ASP A 111 -0.97 -0.07 9.93
CA ASP A 111 -0.27 -0.49 8.72
C ASP A 111 -0.86 0.23 7.49
N ALA A 112 -2.20 0.33 7.40
CA ALA A 112 -2.90 1.03 6.33
C ALA A 112 -2.53 2.53 6.29
N LYS A 113 -2.41 3.16 7.46
CA LYS A 113 -1.91 4.54 7.55
C LYS A 113 -0.46 4.65 7.06
N GLY A 114 0.37 3.66 7.37
CA GLY A 114 1.74 3.56 6.87
C GLY A 114 1.79 3.56 5.34
N ALA A 115 1.03 2.65 4.72
CA ALA A 115 0.90 2.57 3.27
C ALA A 115 0.39 3.89 2.67
N GLY A 116 -0.70 4.44 3.22
CA GLY A 116 -1.27 5.72 2.77
C GLY A 116 -0.29 6.89 2.87
N ARG A 117 0.53 6.96 3.93
CA ARG A 117 1.59 7.97 4.06
C ARG A 117 2.67 7.83 3.00
N ALA A 118 3.03 6.61 2.61
CA ALA A 118 3.98 6.39 1.52
C ALA A 118 3.43 6.91 0.18
N ALA A 119 2.19 6.57 -0.17
CA ALA A 119 1.52 7.09 -1.36
C ALA A 119 1.42 8.63 -1.33
N TYR A 120 1.03 9.21 -0.18
CA TYR A 120 0.95 10.66 -0.04
C TYR A 120 2.30 11.34 -0.24
N ARG A 121 3.39 10.77 0.29
CA ARG A 121 4.75 11.28 0.03
C ARG A 121 5.12 11.23 -1.45
N ALA A 122 4.73 10.18 -2.18
CA ALA A 122 4.94 10.12 -3.63
C ALA A 122 4.23 11.26 -4.35
N VAL A 123 2.97 11.56 -3.97
CA VAL A 123 2.22 12.70 -4.51
C VAL A 123 2.97 14.01 -4.26
N LEU A 124 3.52 14.23 -3.07
CA LEU A 124 4.28 15.45 -2.78
C LEU A 124 5.52 15.59 -3.67
N ILE A 125 6.24 14.51 -3.93
CA ILE A 125 7.42 14.52 -4.81
C ILE A 125 7.03 14.86 -6.26
N LEU A 126 5.91 14.30 -6.73
CA LEU A 126 5.42 14.51 -8.09
C LEU A 126 4.81 15.91 -8.29
N THR A 127 4.27 16.51 -7.22
CA THR A 127 3.61 17.83 -7.27
C THR A 127 4.54 18.99 -6.94
N ASP A 128 5.61 18.76 -6.17
CA ASP A 128 6.66 19.73 -5.88
C ASP A 128 8.05 19.07 -5.89
N PRO A 129 8.79 19.16 -7.02
CA PRO A 129 10.14 18.61 -7.14
C PRO A 129 11.16 19.25 -6.17
N LEU A 130 10.86 20.42 -5.58
CA LEU A 130 11.70 21.09 -4.59
C LEU A 130 11.40 20.65 -3.15
N ALA A 131 10.33 19.88 -2.90
CA ALA A 131 9.95 19.44 -1.55
C ALA A 131 10.96 18.47 -0.90
N ASN A 132 11.78 17.80 -1.71
CA ASN A 132 12.85 16.89 -1.27
C ASN A 132 14.26 17.48 -1.42
N ALA A 133 14.40 18.74 -1.88
CA ALA A 133 15.72 19.34 -2.00
C ALA A 133 16.33 19.55 -0.60
N PRO A 134 17.58 19.12 -0.34
CA PRO A 134 18.27 19.48 0.88
C PRO A 134 18.29 21.02 1.00
N ASP A 135 18.12 21.54 2.22
CA ASP A 135 17.94 22.98 2.55
C ASP A 135 18.95 23.94 1.90
N THR A 136 20.06 23.43 1.37
CA THR A 136 21.06 24.18 0.62
C THR A 136 20.51 24.82 -0.67
N GLN A 137 19.55 24.21 -1.36
CA GLN A 137 18.97 24.75 -2.61
C GLN A 137 17.95 25.87 -2.34
N ARG A 138 17.18 25.75 -1.25
CA ARG A 138 16.16 26.73 -0.86
C ARG A 138 16.76 28.09 -0.48
N ARG A 139 18.02 28.08 -0.04
CA ARG A 139 18.75 29.28 0.42
C ARG A 139 19.47 30.03 -0.70
N SER A 140 19.72 29.40 -1.84
CA SER A 140 20.30 30.06 -3.02
C SER A 140 19.25 30.87 -3.78
N ASP A 141 18.04 30.36 -3.96
CA ASP A 141 16.98 31.08 -4.71
C ASP A 141 16.53 32.35 -3.98
N ALA A 142 16.54 32.34 -2.65
CA ALA A 142 16.25 33.53 -1.84
C ALA A 142 17.36 34.60 -1.87
N ARG A 143 18.58 34.28 -2.33
CA ARG A 143 19.71 35.24 -2.40
C ARG A 143 19.83 35.97 -3.73
N PHE A 144 19.18 35.50 -4.79
CA PHE A 144 19.21 36.14 -6.11
C PHE A 144 17.98 37.01 -6.40
N ALA A 145 17.10 37.23 -5.42
CA ALA A 145 15.90 38.06 -5.53
C ALA A 145 16.11 39.53 -5.12
N HIS A 146 17.35 40.04 -5.16
CA HIS A 146 17.69 41.44 -4.85
C HIS A 146 18.41 42.14 -5.99
#